data_AF-A0A942C978-F1
#
_entry.id   AF-A0A942C978-F1
#
_cell.length_a   1.000
_cell.length_b   1.000
_cell.length_c   1.000
_cell.angle_alpha   90.00
_cell.angle_beta   90.00
_cell.angle_gamma   90.00
#
_symmetry.space_group_name_H-M   'P 1'
#
loop_
_entity.id
_entity.type
_entity.pdbx_description
1 polymer ?
#
loop_
_entity_poly.entity_id
_entity_poly.type
_entity_poly.pdbx_seq_one_letter_code
_entity_poly.pdbx_strand_id
1 'polypeptide(L)'
;MQELNTINQAQLIEMYEARDALVNRINPEINSVIDLDRFLQATVNELGRQLGVDRCTVITPAKEGGFVVSYEYRASEDLKAGAGFHIPNSFIPKEAIYHRLPQVRHFAIDDIAKSDLPFWVRTTCQLIGTRSVLVAPFVARDELLGVIGLHYTEQPHHWTESEIKMVEWLAAQASIAMQYTQLYSEKEKEIALTKLMLEISNDINTRSDFNEIKDFVIDKALELLSADYGCIAILDTAGEQLHFDTIRARRGFDARRSIEARFREARSLRVPDHPVVREVMEEGTILKFETPKDSPLARYVLHNIIKGESALIAPITIKGNVFGILALVWAKEAARFSNYDVQLLGGISSQVGIALEKDRLAAEVVRLKRELNDVRSNERIIGSAPKLRRAIEMALSVADSSTTVLIQGESGTGKELIASLIQFNSRRVSKPFVKINCGAIPASLLESELFGHERGAFTDARARRMGKFEEANAGTLFLDEIGEMSLAAQVSLLRVLQDGEFTRVGGNEVIKTDVRVIAATNK
;
A
#
# COMPACT_ATOMS: atom_id res chain seq x y z
N MET A 1 -6.03 -64.04 9.25
CA MET A 1 -4.65 -63.63 9.57
C MET A 1 -3.71 -64.73 9.11
N GLN A 2 -3.17 -64.61 7.90
CA GLN A 2 -1.92 -65.20 7.39
C GLN A 2 -2.04 -65.28 5.87
N GLU A 3 -1.68 -64.18 5.21
CA GLU A 3 -1.13 -64.07 3.85
C GLU A 3 -0.92 -62.56 3.62
N LEU A 4 0.11 -62.02 4.27
CA LEU A 4 0.50 -60.61 4.17
C LEU A 4 1.96 -60.58 3.73
N ASN A 5 2.16 -60.11 2.50
CA ASN A 5 3.30 -59.37 1.97
C ASN A 5 4.69 -59.73 2.52
N THR A 6 5.40 -60.55 1.77
CA THR A 6 6.87 -60.46 1.71
C THR A 6 7.22 -59.72 0.43
N ILE A 7 7.23 -58.38 0.47
CA ILE A 7 8.02 -57.62 -0.51
C ILE A 7 9.47 -58.05 -0.27
N ASN A 8 10.13 -58.58 -1.30
CA ASN A 8 11.52 -59.01 -1.18
C ASN A 8 12.39 -57.80 -0.78
N GLN A 9 13.26 -57.92 0.23
CA GLN A 9 14.12 -56.82 0.68
C GLN A 9 14.92 -56.18 -0.47
N ALA A 10 15.27 -56.97 -1.49
CA ALA A 10 15.92 -56.48 -2.70
C ALA A 10 15.04 -55.48 -3.49
N GLN A 11 13.74 -55.76 -3.65
CA GLN A 11 12.79 -54.88 -4.35
C GLN A 11 12.54 -53.59 -3.57
N LEU A 12 12.56 -53.68 -2.23
CA LEU A 12 12.41 -52.50 -1.37
C LEU A 12 13.64 -51.58 -1.46
N ILE A 13 14.84 -52.15 -1.52
CA ILE A 13 16.10 -51.41 -1.70
C ILE A 13 16.13 -50.75 -3.08
N GLU A 14 15.78 -51.48 -4.13
CA GLU A 14 15.74 -50.96 -5.50
C GLU A 14 14.73 -49.81 -5.66
N MET A 15 13.57 -49.91 -4.99
CA MET A 15 12.58 -48.82 -4.91
C MET A 15 13.14 -47.59 -4.17
N TYR A 16 13.88 -47.78 -3.06
CA TYR A 16 14.49 -46.67 -2.33
C TYR A 16 15.64 -46.02 -3.12
N GLU A 17 16.46 -46.79 -3.83
CA GLU A 17 17.53 -46.28 -4.69
C GLU A 17 16.95 -45.53 -5.91
N ALA A 18 15.89 -46.05 -6.53
CA ALA A 18 15.19 -45.38 -7.62
C ALA A 18 14.57 -44.05 -7.15
N ARG A 19 13.96 -44.04 -5.95
CA ARG A 19 13.44 -42.84 -5.30
C ARG A 19 14.55 -41.83 -5.04
N ASP A 20 15.65 -42.23 -4.43
CA ASP A 20 16.74 -41.31 -4.07
C ASP A 20 17.47 -40.78 -5.32
N ALA A 21 17.60 -41.57 -6.38
CA ALA A 21 18.12 -41.13 -7.68
C ALA A 21 17.19 -40.10 -8.35
N LEU A 22 15.88 -40.31 -8.27
CA LEU A 22 14.88 -39.38 -8.79
C LEU A 22 14.85 -38.09 -7.96
N VAL A 23 14.89 -38.18 -6.62
CA VAL A 23 15.02 -37.01 -5.73
C VAL A 23 16.25 -36.20 -6.11
N ASN A 24 17.42 -36.82 -6.29
CA ASN A 24 18.65 -36.10 -6.64
C ASN A 24 18.62 -35.45 -8.02
N ARG A 25 17.84 -35.98 -8.97
CA ARG A 25 17.66 -35.38 -10.30
C ARG A 25 16.62 -34.26 -10.32
N ILE A 26 15.60 -34.33 -9.47
CA ILE A 26 14.56 -33.30 -9.35
C ILE A 26 14.99 -32.19 -8.38
N ASN A 27 15.86 -32.47 -7.39
CA ASN A 27 16.31 -31.50 -6.37
C ASN A 27 16.87 -30.17 -6.92
N PRO A 28 17.65 -30.14 -8.02
CA PRO A 28 18.10 -28.89 -8.63
C PRO A 28 16.94 -28.01 -9.09
N GLU A 29 15.84 -28.62 -9.57
CA GLU A 29 14.61 -27.96 -10.01
C GLU A 29 13.70 -27.61 -8.81
N ILE A 30 13.72 -28.42 -7.74
CA ILE A 30 13.06 -28.12 -6.45
C ILE A 30 13.74 -26.91 -5.78
N ASN A 31 15.05 -26.72 -5.90
CA ASN A 31 15.68 -25.53 -5.35
C ASN A 31 15.41 -24.25 -6.17
N SER A 32 14.78 -24.37 -7.34
CA SER A 32 14.31 -23.27 -8.17
C SER A 32 12.78 -23.19 -8.23
N VAL A 33 12.05 -23.38 -7.10
CA VAL A 33 10.57 -23.37 -6.95
C VAL A 33 9.82 -22.13 -7.53
N ILE A 34 10.48 -21.28 -8.29
CA ILE A 34 9.89 -20.18 -9.03
C ILE A 34 9.16 -20.68 -10.30
N ASP A 35 9.43 -21.91 -10.78
CA ASP A 35 8.84 -22.43 -12.03
C ASP A 35 8.15 -23.81 -11.83
N LEU A 36 6.88 -23.78 -11.43
CA LEU A 36 6.03 -24.97 -11.24
C LEU A 36 5.88 -25.77 -12.55
N ASP A 37 5.84 -25.09 -13.68
CA ASP A 37 5.63 -25.71 -15.00
C ASP A 37 6.85 -26.57 -15.37
N ARG A 38 8.06 -26.04 -15.12
CA ARG A 38 9.30 -26.80 -15.28
C ARG A 38 9.38 -28.00 -14.35
N PHE A 39 8.97 -27.85 -13.09
CA PHE A 39 8.93 -28.96 -12.13
C PHE A 39 7.98 -30.08 -12.57
N LEU A 40 6.74 -29.76 -12.97
CA LEU A 40 5.75 -30.75 -13.39
C LEU A 40 6.16 -31.43 -14.71
N GLN A 41 6.69 -30.67 -15.67
CA GLN A 41 7.22 -31.22 -16.93
C GLN A 41 8.42 -32.15 -16.70
N ALA A 42 9.35 -31.78 -15.80
CA ALA A 42 10.47 -32.64 -15.43
C ALA A 42 9.99 -33.92 -14.74
N THR A 43 8.98 -33.80 -13.87
CA THR A 43 8.38 -34.92 -13.16
C THR A 43 7.81 -35.96 -14.13
N VAL A 44 6.99 -35.55 -15.12
CA VAL A 44 6.42 -36.51 -16.08
C VAL A 44 7.49 -37.15 -16.97
N ASN A 45 8.51 -36.40 -17.36
CA ASN A 45 9.59 -36.92 -18.20
C ASN A 45 10.43 -37.97 -17.49
N GLU A 46 10.77 -37.71 -16.22
CA GLU A 46 11.60 -38.62 -15.45
C GLU A 46 10.81 -39.86 -15.02
N LEU A 47 9.54 -39.70 -14.62
CA LEU A 47 8.63 -40.82 -14.35
C LEU A 47 8.49 -41.74 -15.55
N GLY A 48 8.18 -41.15 -16.70
CA GLY A 48 8.00 -41.86 -17.95
C GLY A 48 9.21 -42.72 -18.30
N ARG A 49 10.40 -42.11 -18.23
CA ARG A 49 11.66 -42.78 -18.53
C ARG A 49 12.03 -43.85 -17.51
N GLN A 50 11.87 -43.59 -16.22
CA GLN A 50 12.26 -44.53 -15.16
C GLN A 50 11.36 -45.76 -15.08
N LEU A 51 10.05 -45.57 -15.23
CA LEU A 51 9.08 -46.65 -15.15
C LEU A 51 8.88 -47.37 -16.49
N GLY A 52 9.42 -46.84 -17.58
CA GLY A 52 9.30 -47.43 -18.91
C GLY A 52 7.86 -47.44 -19.44
N VAL A 53 7.03 -46.51 -18.99
CA VAL A 53 5.63 -46.41 -19.44
C VAL A 53 5.53 -45.73 -20.81
N ASP A 54 4.51 -46.10 -21.59
CA ASP A 54 4.29 -45.50 -22.92
C ASP A 54 4.01 -43.99 -22.81
N ARG A 55 3.26 -43.59 -21.77
CA ARG A 55 2.87 -42.19 -21.54
C ARG A 55 2.75 -41.89 -20.05
N CYS A 56 3.21 -40.69 -19.67
CA CYS A 56 2.94 -40.10 -18.37
C CYS A 56 2.31 -38.72 -18.55
N THR A 57 1.26 -38.42 -17.79
CA THR A 57 0.51 -37.15 -17.90
C THR A 57 0.35 -36.49 -16.56
N VAL A 58 0.42 -35.16 -16.53
CA VAL A 58 -0.14 -34.35 -15.44
C VAL A 58 -1.36 -33.62 -15.98
N ILE A 59 -2.48 -33.78 -15.29
CA ILE A 59 -3.75 -33.17 -15.64
C ILE A 59 -4.13 -32.19 -14.52
N THR A 60 -4.34 -30.92 -14.86
CA THR A 60 -4.70 -29.87 -13.88
C THR A 60 -6.04 -29.21 -14.24
N PRO A 61 -6.69 -28.53 -13.29
CA PRO A 61 -7.89 -27.74 -13.56
C PRO A 61 -7.64 -26.70 -14.65
N ALA A 62 -8.57 -26.59 -15.60
CA ALA A 62 -8.51 -25.59 -16.66
C ALA A 62 -9.16 -24.25 -16.22
N LYS A 63 -8.66 -23.13 -16.76
CA LYS A 63 -9.20 -21.78 -16.46
C LYS A 63 -10.68 -21.62 -16.82
N GLU A 64 -11.13 -22.29 -17.88
CA GLU A 64 -12.51 -22.26 -18.35
C GLU A 64 -13.42 -23.30 -17.64
N GLY A 65 -12.85 -24.03 -16.67
CA GLY A 65 -13.49 -25.13 -15.97
C GLY A 65 -13.31 -26.48 -16.67
N GLY A 66 -13.25 -27.56 -15.89
CA GLY A 66 -12.84 -28.87 -16.37
C GLY A 66 -11.36 -29.12 -16.09
N PHE A 67 -10.78 -30.03 -16.85
CA PHE A 67 -9.38 -30.44 -16.71
C PHE A 67 -8.68 -30.39 -18.05
N VAL A 68 -7.38 -30.14 -18.01
CA VAL A 68 -6.53 -30.17 -19.21
C VAL A 68 -5.29 -31.00 -18.94
N VAL A 69 -4.86 -31.78 -19.93
CA VAL A 69 -3.56 -32.45 -19.89
C VAL A 69 -2.49 -31.38 -20.06
N SER A 70 -1.93 -30.91 -18.95
CA SER A 70 -1.00 -29.78 -18.92
C SER A 70 0.42 -30.18 -19.31
N TYR A 71 0.85 -31.38 -18.87
CA TYR A 71 2.18 -31.90 -19.17
C TYR A 71 2.10 -33.36 -19.58
N GLU A 72 2.96 -33.75 -20.51
CA GLU A 72 3.00 -35.10 -21.05
C GLU A 72 4.43 -35.54 -21.35
N TYR A 73 4.71 -36.80 -21.05
CA TYR A 73 5.81 -37.59 -21.57
C TYR A 73 5.25 -38.66 -22.51
N ARG A 74 5.96 -38.92 -23.61
CA ARG A 74 5.66 -40.01 -24.55
C ARG A 74 6.94 -40.79 -24.82
N ALA A 75 6.88 -42.12 -24.75
CA ALA A 75 8.01 -43.00 -25.06
C ALA A 75 8.35 -43.02 -26.57
N SER A 76 7.35 -42.77 -27.42
CA SER A 76 7.50 -42.65 -28.88
C SER A 76 6.76 -41.43 -29.42
N GLU A 77 7.31 -40.82 -30.47
CA GLU A 77 6.66 -39.72 -31.20
C GLU A 77 5.38 -40.16 -31.92
N ASP A 78 5.25 -41.46 -32.23
CA ASP A 78 4.09 -42.07 -32.89
C ASP A 78 2.83 -42.06 -32.01
N LEU A 79 2.99 -41.92 -30.68
CA LEU A 79 1.87 -41.81 -29.77
C LEU A 79 1.16 -40.47 -29.97
N LYS A 80 -0.15 -40.50 -30.21
CA LYS A 80 -0.95 -39.27 -30.35
C LYS A 80 -0.80 -38.36 -29.12
N ALA A 81 -0.36 -37.12 -29.35
CA ALA A 81 -0.20 -36.13 -28.28
C ALA A 81 -1.52 -35.90 -27.53
N GLY A 82 -1.45 -36.00 -26.21
CA GLY A 82 -2.54 -35.70 -25.28
C GLY A 82 -2.42 -34.30 -24.67
N ALA A 83 -1.23 -33.69 -24.66
CA ALA A 83 -1.04 -32.32 -24.13
C ALA A 83 -2.01 -31.32 -24.77
N GLY A 84 -2.66 -30.50 -23.94
CA GLY A 84 -3.71 -29.55 -24.35
C GLY A 84 -5.11 -30.16 -24.54
N PHE A 85 -5.26 -31.48 -24.39
CA PHE A 85 -6.58 -32.12 -24.44
C PHE A 85 -7.44 -31.67 -23.25
N HIS A 86 -8.59 -31.06 -23.56
CA HIS A 86 -9.50 -30.50 -22.57
C HIS A 86 -10.67 -31.45 -22.29
N ILE A 87 -10.87 -31.75 -21.00
CA ILE A 87 -11.97 -32.56 -20.49
C ILE A 87 -12.97 -31.60 -19.82
N PRO A 88 -14.09 -31.27 -20.47
CA PRO A 88 -15.01 -30.26 -19.96
C PRO A 88 -15.75 -30.75 -18.71
N ASN A 89 -16.07 -29.82 -17.80
CA ASN A 89 -16.82 -30.11 -16.57
C ASN A 89 -18.17 -30.81 -16.80
N SER A 90 -18.83 -30.59 -17.93
CA SER A 90 -20.09 -31.26 -18.28
C SER A 90 -19.92 -32.76 -18.53
N PHE A 91 -18.69 -33.20 -18.82
CA PHE A 91 -18.37 -34.59 -19.13
C PHE A 91 -18.04 -35.41 -17.88
N ILE A 92 -17.69 -34.76 -16.77
CA ILE A 92 -17.21 -35.42 -15.56
C ILE A 92 -18.19 -35.17 -14.40
N PRO A 93 -18.67 -36.22 -13.71
CA PRO A 93 -19.53 -36.05 -12.53
C PRO A 93 -18.80 -35.27 -11.43
N LYS A 94 -19.40 -34.15 -10.97
CA LYS A 94 -18.82 -33.29 -9.92
C LYS A 94 -18.47 -34.08 -8.64
N GLU A 95 -19.33 -35.00 -8.22
CA GLU A 95 -19.07 -35.81 -7.01
C GLU A 95 -17.87 -36.73 -7.14
N ALA A 96 -17.59 -37.21 -8.35
CA ALA A 96 -16.43 -38.05 -8.58
C ALA A 96 -15.12 -37.26 -8.43
N ILE A 97 -15.09 -36.00 -8.89
CA ILE A 97 -13.90 -35.15 -8.86
C ILE A 97 -13.69 -34.46 -7.52
N TYR A 98 -14.73 -33.83 -6.97
CA TYR A 98 -14.57 -32.91 -5.85
C TYR A 98 -14.75 -33.60 -4.50
N HIS A 99 -15.35 -34.79 -4.47
CA HIS A 99 -15.57 -35.53 -3.22
C HIS A 99 -14.86 -36.89 -3.19
N ARG A 100 -14.79 -37.62 -4.31
CA ARG A 100 -14.23 -38.98 -4.33
C ARG A 100 -12.74 -39.04 -4.65
N LEU A 101 -12.31 -38.34 -5.70
CA LEU A 101 -10.91 -38.27 -6.13
C LEU A 101 -9.95 -37.72 -5.05
N PRO A 102 -10.29 -36.70 -4.24
CA PRO A 102 -9.39 -36.18 -3.21
C PRO A 102 -9.20 -37.16 -2.04
N GLN A 103 -10.10 -38.13 -1.88
CA GLN A 103 -10.11 -39.08 -0.76
C GLN A 103 -9.36 -40.38 -1.05
N VAL A 104 -8.98 -40.62 -2.31
CA VAL A 104 -8.23 -41.83 -2.69
C VAL A 104 -6.75 -41.52 -2.86
N ARG A 105 -5.89 -42.54 -2.66
CA ARG A 105 -4.45 -42.40 -2.91
C ARG A 105 -4.07 -42.65 -4.37
N HIS A 106 -4.77 -43.58 -5.02
CA HIS A 106 -4.60 -43.90 -6.43
C HIS A 106 -5.82 -44.64 -6.99
N PHE A 107 -5.87 -44.75 -8.31
CA PHE A 107 -6.71 -45.68 -9.07
C PHE A 107 -5.84 -46.45 -10.05
N ALA A 108 -5.81 -47.78 -9.93
CA ALA A 108 -5.13 -48.67 -10.85
C ALA A 108 -6.17 -49.44 -11.68
N ILE A 109 -6.04 -49.40 -13.00
CA ILE A 109 -6.87 -50.14 -13.94
C ILE A 109 -5.94 -50.89 -14.89
N ASP A 110 -5.90 -52.21 -14.75
CA ASP A 110 -4.98 -53.06 -15.50
C ASP A 110 -5.41 -53.28 -16.96
N ASP A 111 -6.72 -53.28 -17.24
CA ASP A 111 -7.26 -53.49 -18.58
C ASP A 111 -8.59 -52.72 -18.76
N ILE A 112 -8.50 -51.55 -19.42
CA ILE A 112 -9.62 -50.66 -19.70
C ILE A 112 -10.76 -51.37 -20.45
N ALA A 113 -10.44 -52.36 -21.30
CA ALA A 113 -11.45 -53.07 -22.08
C ALA A 113 -12.27 -54.05 -21.24
N LYS A 114 -11.66 -54.61 -20.18
CA LYS A 114 -12.30 -55.61 -19.30
C LYS A 114 -12.88 -55.03 -18.01
N SER A 115 -12.46 -53.84 -17.60
CA SER A 115 -12.95 -53.20 -16.40
C SER A 115 -14.34 -52.57 -16.58
N ASP A 116 -15.15 -52.63 -15.52
CA ASP A 116 -16.39 -51.88 -15.42
C ASP A 116 -16.09 -50.45 -14.96
N LEU A 117 -15.98 -49.54 -15.93
CA LEU A 117 -15.58 -48.15 -15.71
C LEU A 117 -16.72 -47.19 -16.02
N PRO A 118 -16.85 -46.08 -15.27
CA PRO A 118 -17.74 -44.99 -15.63
C PRO A 118 -17.51 -44.54 -17.07
N PHE A 119 -18.60 -44.19 -17.77
CA PHE A 119 -18.56 -43.81 -19.19
C PHE A 119 -17.51 -42.74 -19.51
N TRP A 120 -17.38 -41.71 -18.66
CA TRP A 120 -16.44 -40.61 -18.84
C TRP A 120 -14.97 -41.06 -18.72
N VAL A 121 -14.66 -41.99 -17.80
CA VAL A 121 -13.31 -42.57 -17.65
C VAL A 121 -12.96 -43.40 -18.87
N ARG A 122 -13.86 -44.32 -19.26
CA ARG A 122 -13.67 -45.20 -20.43
C ARG A 122 -13.45 -44.39 -21.70
N THR A 123 -14.30 -43.38 -21.94
CA THR A 123 -14.20 -42.53 -23.13
C THR A 123 -12.91 -41.72 -23.13
N THR A 124 -12.52 -41.13 -21.99
CA THR A 124 -11.26 -40.37 -21.89
C THR A 124 -10.07 -41.26 -22.22
N CYS A 125 -9.98 -42.46 -21.62
CA CYS A 125 -8.90 -43.41 -21.88
C CYS A 125 -8.86 -43.84 -23.35
N GLN A 126 -10.01 -44.10 -23.97
CA GLN A 126 -10.09 -44.46 -25.40
C GLN A 126 -9.61 -43.33 -26.33
N LEU A 127 -9.93 -42.07 -26.02
CA LEU A 127 -9.56 -40.92 -26.85
C LEU A 127 -8.04 -40.68 -26.91
N ILE A 128 -7.33 -41.04 -25.84
CA ILE A 128 -5.86 -40.96 -25.74
C ILE A 128 -5.16 -42.31 -25.98
N GLY A 129 -5.92 -43.37 -26.31
CA GLY A 129 -5.38 -44.68 -26.69
C GLY A 129 -4.91 -45.56 -25.53
N THR A 130 -5.34 -45.27 -24.30
CA THR A 130 -4.91 -45.97 -23.09
C THR A 130 -5.56 -47.36 -22.95
N ARG A 131 -4.73 -48.37 -22.69
CA ARG A 131 -5.11 -49.79 -22.44
C ARG A 131 -5.09 -50.14 -20.96
N SER A 132 -4.19 -49.54 -20.19
CA SER A 132 -4.15 -49.62 -18.73
C SER A 132 -3.72 -48.27 -18.17
N VAL A 133 -4.22 -47.91 -17.00
CA VAL A 133 -3.92 -46.61 -16.37
C VAL A 133 -3.73 -46.72 -14.88
N LEU A 134 -2.74 -46.02 -14.36
CA LEU A 134 -2.53 -45.78 -12.94
C LEU A 134 -2.55 -44.28 -12.69
N VAL A 135 -3.49 -43.83 -11.88
CA VAL A 135 -3.72 -42.41 -11.60
C VAL A 135 -3.52 -42.13 -10.12
N ALA A 136 -2.74 -41.11 -9.77
CA ALA A 136 -2.61 -40.62 -8.40
C ALA A 136 -2.98 -39.12 -8.33
N PRO A 137 -3.95 -38.73 -7.50
CA PRO A 137 -4.29 -37.33 -7.29
C PRO A 137 -3.26 -36.64 -6.40
N PHE A 138 -2.94 -35.39 -6.73
CA PHE A 138 -2.24 -34.49 -5.83
C PHE A 138 -3.22 -33.44 -5.31
N VAL A 139 -3.29 -33.32 -4.00
CA VAL A 139 -4.37 -32.69 -3.22
C VAL A 139 -3.76 -31.77 -2.18
N ALA A 140 -4.37 -30.60 -1.97
CA ALA A 140 -4.03 -29.69 -0.88
C ALA A 140 -5.30 -29.26 -0.16
N ARG A 141 -5.33 -29.39 1.18
CA ARG A 141 -6.49 -29.02 2.02
C ARG A 141 -7.82 -29.58 1.49
N ASP A 142 -7.81 -30.86 1.12
CA ASP A 142 -8.95 -31.58 0.53
C ASP A 142 -9.42 -31.09 -0.85
N GLU A 143 -8.69 -30.17 -1.49
CA GLU A 143 -8.93 -29.70 -2.86
C GLU A 143 -8.02 -30.43 -3.86
N LEU A 144 -8.61 -30.94 -4.94
CA LEU A 144 -7.86 -31.58 -6.02
C LEU A 144 -7.10 -30.53 -6.83
N LEU A 145 -5.77 -30.53 -6.72
CA LEU A 145 -4.91 -29.67 -7.52
C LEU A 145 -4.63 -30.26 -8.92
N GLY A 146 -4.77 -31.57 -9.07
CA GLY A 146 -4.67 -32.29 -10.33
C GLY A 146 -4.37 -33.77 -10.13
N VAL A 147 -4.07 -34.48 -11.22
CA VAL A 147 -3.73 -35.91 -11.20
C VAL A 147 -2.50 -36.22 -12.04
N ILE A 148 -1.67 -37.14 -11.57
CA ILE A 148 -0.61 -37.78 -12.36
C ILE A 148 -1.18 -39.09 -12.89
N GLY A 149 -1.02 -39.34 -14.19
CA GLY A 149 -1.47 -40.56 -14.85
C GLY A 149 -0.33 -41.25 -15.58
N LEU A 150 -0.15 -42.54 -15.33
CA LEU A 150 0.73 -43.44 -16.05
C LEU A 150 -0.12 -44.32 -16.95
N HIS A 151 0.29 -44.50 -18.20
CA HIS A 151 -0.51 -45.18 -19.21
C HIS A 151 0.36 -46.16 -20.00
N TYR A 152 -0.18 -47.36 -20.23
CA TYR A 152 0.22 -48.21 -21.36
C TYR A 152 -0.86 -48.15 -22.43
N THR A 153 -0.44 -48.15 -23.69
CA THR A 153 -1.23 -47.87 -24.89
C THR A 153 -1.21 -49.02 -25.88
N GLU A 154 -0.17 -49.84 -25.88
CA GLU A 154 -0.07 -51.02 -26.75
C GLU A 154 -0.76 -52.23 -26.16
N GLN A 155 -0.41 -52.59 -24.91
CA GLN A 155 -0.92 -53.77 -24.22
C GLN A 155 -1.39 -53.42 -22.80
N PRO A 156 -2.39 -54.13 -22.25
CA PRO A 156 -2.74 -54.04 -20.84
C PRO A 156 -1.53 -54.39 -19.94
N HIS A 157 -1.40 -53.69 -18.81
CA HIS A 157 -0.30 -53.87 -17.85
C HIS A 157 -0.87 -54.04 -16.45
N HIS A 158 -0.29 -54.95 -15.67
CA HIS A 158 -0.66 -55.16 -14.28
C HIS A 158 0.24 -54.32 -13.37
N TRP A 159 -0.37 -53.36 -12.66
CA TRP A 159 0.39 -52.40 -11.85
C TRP A 159 0.97 -53.03 -10.59
N THR A 160 2.29 -52.95 -10.46
CA THR A 160 3.03 -53.46 -9.29
C THR A 160 2.90 -52.52 -8.09
N GLU A 161 3.10 -53.07 -6.89
CA GLU A 161 3.08 -52.27 -5.65
C GLU A 161 4.18 -51.19 -5.64
N SER A 162 5.31 -51.44 -6.33
CA SER A 162 6.41 -50.46 -6.47
C SER A 162 5.98 -49.28 -7.33
N GLU A 163 5.38 -49.52 -8.50
CA GLU A 163 4.86 -48.47 -9.39
C GLU A 163 3.79 -47.62 -8.71
N ILE A 164 2.86 -48.27 -8.00
CA ILE A 164 1.81 -47.60 -7.22
C ILE A 164 2.42 -46.68 -6.15
N LYS A 165 3.35 -47.20 -5.33
CA LYS A 165 3.99 -46.40 -4.29
C LYS A 165 4.81 -45.24 -4.86
N MET A 166 5.44 -45.43 -6.02
CA MET A 166 6.25 -44.40 -6.66
C MET A 166 5.39 -43.23 -7.16
N VAL A 167 4.28 -43.53 -7.83
CA VAL A 167 3.36 -42.47 -8.31
C VAL A 167 2.65 -41.77 -7.15
N GLU A 168 2.26 -42.50 -6.10
CA GLU A 168 1.67 -41.91 -4.88
C GLU A 168 2.64 -40.92 -4.22
N TRP A 169 3.90 -41.32 -4.07
CA TRP A 169 4.92 -40.46 -3.46
C TRP A 169 5.17 -39.20 -4.31
N LEU A 170 5.20 -39.32 -5.64
CA LEU A 170 5.36 -38.16 -6.52
C LEU A 170 4.15 -37.25 -6.56
N ALA A 171 2.94 -37.80 -6.50
CA ALA A 171 1.75 -36.99 -6.31
C ALA A 171 1.83 -36.19 -5.00
N ALA A 172 2.32 -36.80 -3.91
CA ALA A 172 2.56 -36.08 -2.66
C ALA A 172 3.60 -34.95 -2.80
N GLN A 173 4.69 -35.16 -3.55
CA GLN A 173 5.68 -34.10 -3.84
C GLN A 173 5.08 -32.98 -4.69
N ALA A 174 4.28 -33.31 -5.71
CA ALA A 174 3.57 -32.33 -6.52
C ALA A 174 2.60 -31.48 -5.68
N SER A 175 1.88 -32.09 -4.73
CA SER A 175 1.04 -31.36 -3.77
C SER A 175 1.82 -30.33 -2.97
N ILE A 176 3.04 -30.66 -2.54
CA ILE A 176 3.90 -29.76 -1.75
C ILE A 176 4.41 -28.62 -2.63
N ALA A 177 4.93 -28.94 -3.82
CA ALA A 177 5.45 -27.95 -4.76
C ALA A 177 4.38 -26.92 -5.16
N MET A 178 3.16 -27.38 -5.49
CA MET A 178 2.06 -26.48 -5.85
C MET A 178 1.61 -25.59 -4.70
N GLN A 179 1.53 -26.12 -3.48
CA GLN A 179 1.23 -25.30 -2.29
C GLN A 179 2.29 -24.22 -2.07
N TYR A 180 3.57 -24.56 -2.24
CA TYR A 180 4.65 -23.59 -2.13
C TYR A 180 4.55 -22.51 -3.20
N THR A 181 4.33 -22.87 -4.46
CA THR A 181 4.17 -21.89 -5.55
C THR A 181 2.98 -20.97 -5.32
N GLN A 182 1.84 -21.50 -4.87
CA GLN A 182 0.67 -20.69 -4.53
C GLN A 182 0.96 -19.71 -3.38
N LEU A 183 1.56 -20.20 -2.30
CA LEU A 183 1.95 -19.38 -1.15
C LEU A 183 2.97 -18.30 -1.55
N TYR A 184 3.95 -18.64 -2.38
CA TYR A 184 4.95 -17.70 -2.88
C TYR A 184 4.30 -16.60 -3.73
N SER A 185 3.41 -16.96 -4.66
CA SER A 185 2.68 -15.98 -5.48
C SER A 185 1.78 -15.06 -4.63
N GLU A 186 1.11 -15.60 -3.61
CA GLU A 186 0.35 -14.81 -2.64
C GLU A 186 1.27 -13.84 -1.88
N LYS A 187 2.44 -14.32 -1.42
CA LYS A 187 3.41 -13.50 -0.70
C LYS A 187 4.02 -12.41 -1.58
N GLU A 188 4.31 -12.71 -2.84
CA GLU A 188 4.83 -11.75 -3.82
C GLU A 188 3.81 -10.63 -4.07
N LYS A 189 2.53 -10.96 -4.21
CA LYS A 189 1.44 -9.97 -4.30
C LYS A 189 1.35 -9.10 -3.06
N GLU A 190 1.47 -9.70 -1.87
CA GLU A 190 1.46 -8.97 -0.58
C GLU A 190 2.66 -8.00 -0.48
N ILE A 191 3.85 -8.43 -0.89
CA ILE A 191 5.05 -7.59 -0.92
C ILE A 191 4.87 -6.44 -1.92
N ALA A 192 4.36 -6.72 -3.12
CA ALA A 192 4.11 -5.71 -4.14
C ALA A 192 3.11 -4.66 -3.65
N LEU A 193 2.02 -5.10 -3.02
CA LEU A 193 1.02 -4.22 -2.41
C LEU A 193 1.65 -3.37 -1.29
N THR A 194 2.44 -3.98 -0.40
CA THR A 194 3.10 -3.28 0.70
C THR A 194 4.05 -2.19 0.21
N LYS A 195 4.86 -2.49 -0.81
CA LYS A 195 5.78 -1.54 -1.42
C LYS A 195 5.03 -0.36 -2.04
N LEU A 196 3.95 -0.63 -2.76
CA LEU A 196 3.10 0.40 -3.36
C LEU A 196 2.44 1.29 -2.29
N MET A 197 1.97 0.71 -1.18
CA MET A 197 1.43 1.48 -0.06
C MET A 197 2.49 2.39 0.56
N LEU A 198 3.73 1.93 0.68
CA LEU A 198 4.83 2.74 1.21
C LEU A 198 5.18 3.91 0.28
N GLU A 199 5.22 3.68 -1.03
CA GLU A 199 5.43 4.72 -2.04
C GLU A 199 4.34 5.79 -1.95
N ILE A 200 3.07 5.39 -1.91
CA ILE A 200 1.94 6.31 -1.72
C ILE A 200 2.07 7.06 -0.39
N SER A 201 2.41 6.38 0.70
CA SER A 201 2.53 6.99 2.02
C SER A 201 3.66 8.03 2.10
N ASN A 202 4.81 7.75 1.50
CA ASN A 202 5.91 8.71 1.43
C ASN A 202 5.52 9.96 0.64
N ASP A 203 4.86 9.78 -0.50
CA ASP A 203 4.38 10.88 -1.32
C ASP A 203 3.29 11.70 -0.62
N ILE A 204 2.43 11.06 0.19
CA ILE A 204 1.47 11.77 1.05
C ILE A 204 2.21 12.60 2.11
N ASN A 205 3.27 12.04 2.71
CA ASN A 205 4.00 12.69 3.79
C ASN A 205 4.84 13.89 3.35
N THR A 206 5.22 13.98 2.08
CA THR A 206 5.94 15.14 1.53
C THR A 206 5.02 16.34 1.28
N ARG A 207 3.69 16.15 1.34
CA ARG A 207 2.69 17.19 1.11
C ARG A 207 2.14 17.71 2.44
N SER A 208 1.86 19.02 2.49
CA SER A 208 1.31 19.69 3.66
C SER A 208 -0.18 20.01 3.54
N ASP A 209 -0.75 20.02 2.32
CA ASP A 209 -2.17 20.30 2.07
C ASP A 209 -2.94 18.99 1.81
N PHE A 210 -3.99 18.76 2.60
CA PHE A 210 -4.87 17.62 2.44
C PHE A 210 -5.57 17.56 1.07
N ASN A 211 -5.81 18.71 0.43
CA ASN A 211 -6.39 18.74 -0.91
C ASN A 211 -5.43 18.19 -1.97
N GLU A 212 -4.15 18.55 -1.90
CA GLU A 212 -3.12 17.99 -2.78
C GLU A 212 -2.96 16.49 -2.57
N ILE A 213 -3.08 16.03 -1.31
CA ILE A 213 -3.06 14.61 -0.96
C ILE A 213 -4.25 13.88 -1.60
N LYS A 214 -5.47 14.40 -1.47
CA LYS A 214 -6.67 13.81 -2.09
C LYS A 214 -6.49 13.66 -3.60
N ASP A 215 -6.02 14.72 -4.27
CA ASP A 215 -5.84 14.75 -5.72
C ASP A 215 -4.79 13.76 -6.20
N PHE A 216 -3.67 13.67 -5.51
CA PHE A 216 -2.64 12.67 -5.82
C PHE A 216 -3.16 11.24 -5.66
N VAL A 217 -3.86 10.97 -4.55
CA VAL A 217 -4.31 9.62 -4.22
C VAL A 217 -5.37 9.12 -5.20
N ILE A 218 -6.35 9.96 -5.54
CA ILE A 218 -7.39 9.57 -6.50
C ILE A 218 -6.81 9.34 -7.90
N ASP A 219 -5.88 10.17 -8.35
CA ASP A 219 -5.21 9.97 -9.65
C ASP A 219 -4.44 8.65 -9.70
N LYS A 220 -3.73 8.32 -8.62
CA LYS A 220 -3.05 7.03 -8.50
C LYS A 220 -4.01 5.84 -8.46
N ALA A 221 -5.12 5.96 -7.73
CA ALA A 221 -6.14 4.92 -7.67
C ALA A 221 -6.75 4.66 -9.05
N LEU A 222 -7.05 5.72 -9.81
CA LEU A 222 -7.56 5.63 -11.19
C LEU A 222 -6.56 4.95 -12.13
N GLU A 223 -5.27 5.29 -12.02
CA GLU A 223 -4.20 4.70 -12.82
C GLU A 223 -4.02 3.21 -12.53
N LEU A 224 -3.85 2.86 -11.24
CA LEU A 224 -3.52 1.50 -10.81
C LEU A 224 -4.65 0.49 -11.06
N LEU A 225 -5.90 0.91 -10.82
CA LEU A 225 -7.07 0.06 -11.02
C LEU A 225 -7.66 0.21 -12.43
N SER A 226 -7.11 1.10 -13.27
CA SER A 226 -7.63 1.39 -14.62
C SER A 226 -9.10 1.83 -14.63
N ALA A 227 -9.57 2.47 -13.55
CA ALA A 227 -10.91 3.04 -13.48
C ALA A 227 -11.03 4.27 -14.38
N ASP A 228 -12.25 4.58 -14.84
CA ASP A 228 -12.49 5.69 -15.76
C ASP A 228 -12.58 7.03 -15.02
N TYR A 229 -13.24 7.06 -13.86
CA TYR A 229 -13.35 8.21 -12.98
C TYR A 229 -13.69 7.79 -11.55
N GLY A 230 -13.59 8.73 -10.63
CA GLY A 230 -13.85 8.50 -9.22
C GLY A 230 -13.85 9.77 -8.39
N CYS A 231 -14.16 9.62 -7.11
CA CYS A 231 -14.14 10.74 -6.16
C CYS A 231 -13.75 10.28 -4.76
N ILE A 232 -13.20 11.23 -4.01
CA ILE A 232 -13.05 11.15 -2.56
C ILE A 232 -14.10 12.09 -1.96
N ALA A 233 -14.94 11.56 -1.07
CA ALA A 233 -15.91 12.33 -0.31
C ALA A 233 -15.64 12.18 1.19
N ILE A 234 -15.60 13.30 1.90
CA ILE A 234 -15.31 13.37 3.34
C ILE A 234 -16.58 13.72 4.08
N LEU A 235 -16.84 13.01 5.17
CA LEU A 235 -17.98 13.22 6.03
C LEU A 235 -17.81 14.49 6.87
N ASP A 236 -18.89 15.26 6.97
CA ASP A 236 -18.98 16.36 7.91
C ASP A 236 -18.93 15.89 9.37
N THR A 237 -18.79 16.84 10.30
CA THR A 237 -18.73 16.52 11.73
C THR A 237 -20.05 16.00 12.29
N ALA A 238 -21.18 16.28 11.64
CA ALA A 238 -22.49 15.80 12.06
C ALA A 238 -22.78 14.36 11.59
N GLY A 239 -22.05 13.87 10.60
CA GLY A 239 -22.29 12.56 9.99
C GLY A 239 -23.45 12.55 9.00
N GLU A 240 -23.93 13.73 8.59
CA GLU A 240 -25.13 13.86 7.77
C GLU A 240 -24.82 14.16 6.30
N GLN A 241 -23.65 14.73 6.01
CA GLN A 241 -23.26 15.13 4.66
C GLN A 241 -21.88 14.65 4.27
N LEU A 242 -21.78 14.04 3.08
CA LEU A 242 -20.54 13.77 2.39
C LEU A 242 -20.18 14.93 1.48
N HIS A 243 -19.05 15.57 1.72
CA HIS A 243 -18.49 16.65 0.91
C HIS A 243 -17.42 16.12 -0.04
N PHE A 244 -17.48 16.49 -1.31
CA PHE A 244 -16.47 16.17 -2.31
C PHE A 244 -16.24 17.37 -3.23
N ASP A 245 -14.99 17.58 -3.63
CA ASP A 245 -14.62 18.78 -4.39
C ASP A 245 -15.04 18.65 -5.85
N THR A 246 -14.50 17.66 -6.56
CA THR A 246 -14.72 17.46 -7.98
C THR A 246 -14.41 16.01 -8.33
N ILE A 247 -15.22 15.44 -9.22
CA ILE A 247 -15.00 14.09 -9.72
C ILE A 247 -13.79 14.10 -10.66
N ARG A 248 -12.85 13.19 -10.40
CA ARG A 248 -11.58 13.08 -11.12
C ARG A 248 -11.72 11.98 -12.16
N ALA A 249 -11.22 12.27 -13.36
CA ALA A 249 -11.26 11.34 -14.48
C ALA A 249 -9.84 10.90 -14.82
N ARG A 250 -9.67 9.64 -15.18
CA ARG A 250 -8.40 9.13 -15.66
C ARG A 250 -7.99 9.89 -16.92
N ARG A 251 -6.69 10.12 -17.09
CA ARG A 251 -6.15 10.86 -18.24
C ARG A 251 -6.66 10.25 -19.55
N GLY A 252 -7.28 11.08 -20.39
CA GLY A 252 -7.88 10.65 -21.67
C GLY A 252 -9.36 10.22 -21.60
N PHE A 253 -9.98 10.27 -20.41
CA PHE A 253 -11.42 10.02 -20.24
C PHE A 253 -12.19 11.33 -20.01
N ASP A 254 -13.34 11.50 -20.70
CA ASP A 254 -14.23 12.64 -20.51
C ASP A 254 -15.41 12.27 -19.59
N ALA A 255 -15.28 12.57 -18.30
CA ALA A 255 -16.33 12.34 -17.31
C ALA A 255 -17.57 13.24 -17.48
N ARG A 256 -17.53 14.29 -18.31
CA ARG A 256 -18.68 15.21 -18.52
C ARG A 256 -19.85 14.58 -19.27
N ARG A 257 -19.70 13.39 -19.85
CA ARG A 257 -20.84 12.66 -20.46
C ARG A 257 -21.37 11.53 -19.58
N SER A 258 -20.59 11.11 -18.60
CA SER A 258 -20.82 9.89 -17.83
C SER A 258 -21.35 10.14 -16.43
N ILE A 259 -21.65 11.38 -16.04
CA ILE A 259 -22.16 11.72 -14.71
C ILE A 259 -23.36 12.63 -14.86
N GLU A 260 -24.46 12.38 -14.13
CA GLU A 260 -25.62 13.27 -14.17
C GLU A 260 -25.24 14.70 -13.76
N ALA A 261 -25.82 15.68 -14.44
CA ALA A 261 -25.52 17.10 -14.21
C ALA A 261 -25.67 17.49 -12.73
N ARG A 262 -26.67 16.95 -12.03
CA ARG A 262 -26.91 17.21 -10.60
C ARG A 262 -25.74 16.80 -9.70
N PHE A 263 -25.04 15.70 -10.00
CA PHE A 263 -23.89 15.24 -9.19
C PHE A 263 -22.57 15.89 -9.62
N ARG A 264 -22.55 16.50 -10.81
CA ARG A 264 -21.39 17.28 -11.28
C ARG A 264 -21.32 18.66 -10.62
N GLU A 265 -22.47 19.22 -10.29
CA GLU A 265 -22.60 20.54 -9.65
C GLU A 265 -22.75 20.43 -8.13
N ALA A 266 -23.25 19.29 -7.62
CA ALA A 266 -23.31 19.03 -6.19
C ALA A 266 -21.90 18.91 -5.60
N ARG A 267 -21.63 19.66 -4.53
CA ARG A 267 -20.43 19.54 -3.69
C ARG A 267 -20.68 18.75 -2.41
N SER A 268 -21.92 18.34 -2.18
CA SER A 268 -22.28 17.50 -1.05
C SER A 268 -23.46 16.58 -1.35
N LEU A 269 -23.52 15.48 -0.61
CA LEU A 269 -24.61 14.51 -0.62
C LEU A 269 -25.09 14.27 0.80
N ARG A 270 -26.41 14.25 0.99
CA ARG A 270 -27.00 13.89 2.29
C ARG A 270 -27.00 12.38 2.44
N VAL A 271 -26.31 11.89 3.46
CA VAL A 271 -26.18 10.45 3.76
C VAL A 271 -27.53 9.73 3.84
N PRO A 272 -28.58 10.28 4.51
CA PRO A 272 -29.87 9.59 4.62
C PRO A 272 -30.55 9.28 3.28
N ASP A 273 -30.24 10.05 2.24
CA ASP A 273 -30.86 9.96 0.92
C ASP A 273 -30.18 8.91 0.01
N HIS A 274 -29.06 8.32 0.46
CA HIS A 274 -28.25 7.40 -0.33
C HIS A 274 -27.95 6.10 0.44
N PRO A 275 -28.72 5.01 0.20
CA PRO A 275 -28.56 3.73 0.89
C PRO A 275 -27.15 3.13 0.78
N VAL A 276 -26.46 3.34 -0.34
CA VAL A 276 -25.08 2.87 -0.55
C VAL A 276 -24.11 3.48 0.46
N VAL A 277 -24.29 4.75 0.80
CA VAL A 277 -23.42 5.44 1.75
C VAL A 277 -23.68 4.88 3.14
N ARG A 278 -24.95 4.67 3.48
CA ARG A 278 -25.34 4.04 4.75
C ARG A 278 -24.71 2.65 4.91
N GLU A 279 -24.78 1.82 3.88
CA GLU A 279 -24.21 0.48 3.92
C GLU A 279 -22.69 0.51 4.13
N VAL A 280 -21.96 1.36 3.39
CA VAL A 280 -20.51 1.56 3.62
C VAL A 280 -20.23 2.05 5.04
N MET A 281 -21.09 2.90 5.59
CA MET A 281 -20.92 3.47 6.93
C MET A 281 -21.25 2.49 8.06
N GLU A 282 -22.26 1.65 7.89
CA GLU A 282 -22.72 0.67 8.88
C GLU A 282 -21.81 -0.57 8.88
N GLU A 283 -21.43 -1.06 7.69
CA GLU A 283 -20.62 -2.27 7.56
C GLU A 283 -19.12 -1.99 7.65
N GLY A 284 -18.68 -0.80 7.22
CA GLY A 284 -17.25 -0.48 7.12
C GLY A 284 -16.49 -1.34 6.11
N THR A 285 -17.19 -1.96 5.17
CA THR A 285 -16.65 -2.85 4.14
C THR A 285 -16.57 -2.16 2.78
N ILE A 286 -15.72 -2.70 1.90
CA ILE A 286 -15.64 -2.24 0.51
C ILE A 286 -16.81 -2.85 -0.26
N LEU A 287 -17.64 -1.99 -0.86
CA LEU A 287 -18.72 -2.43 -1.74
C LEU A 287 -18.22 -2.64 -3.15
N LYS A 288 -18.67 -3.75 -3.74
CA LYS A 288 -18.28 -4.22 -5.06
C LYS A 288 -19.53 -4.39 -5.93
N PHE A 289 -19.61 -3.64 -7.03
CA PHE A 289 -20.67 -3.77 -8.02
C PHE A 289 -20.07 -4.10 -9.39
N GLU A 290 -20.21 -5.35 -9.85
CA GLU A 290 -19.67 -5.77 -11.16
C GLU A 290 -20.67 -5.47 -12.28
N THR A 291 -21.98 -5.50 -11.99
CA THR A 291 -23.01 -5.14 -12.96
C THR A 291 -24.26 -4.51 -12.29
N PRO A 292 -25.03 -3.65 -12.99
CA PRO A 292 -26.31 -3.12 -12.47
C PRO A 292 -27.38 -4.19 -12.21
N LYS A 293 -27.13 -5.44 -12.60
CA LYS A 293 -28.04 -6.58 -12.40
C LYS A 293 -27.80 -7.31 -11.08
N ASP A 294 -26.68 -7.06 -10.39
CA ASP A 294 -26.29 -7.79 -9.18
C ASP A 294 -27.30 -7.60 -8.04
N SER A 295 -27.78 -6.36 -7.84
CA SER A 295 -28.74 -6.04 -6.79
C SER A 295 -29.53 -4.75 -7.09
N PRO A 296 -30.67 -4.52 -6.40
CA PRO A 296 -31.38 -3.23 -6.48
C PRO A 296 -30.49 -2.03 -6.12
N LEU A 297 -29.58 -2.21 -5.16
CA LEU A 297 -28.61 -1.19 -4.76
C LEU A 297 -27.60 -0.92 -5.87
N ALA A 298 -27.03 -1.97 -6.47
CA ALA A 298 -26.11 -1.85 -7.60
C ALA A 298 -26.75 -1.05 -8.74
N ARG A 299 -28.01 -1.35 -9.07
CA ARG A 299 -28.79 -0.59 -10.08
C ARG A 299 -28.96 0.87 -9.70
N TYR A 300 -29.36 1.16 -8.46
CA TYR A 300 -29.55 2.53 -7.98
C TYR A 300 -28.24 3.33 -8.09
N VAL A 301 -27.13 2.76 -7.61
CA VAL A 301 -25.82 3.40 -7.67
C VAL A 301 -25.40 3.60 -9.12
N LEU A 302 -25.26 2.51 -9.87
CA LEU A 302 -24.67 2.50 -11.21
C LEU A 302 -25.49 3.26 -12.25
N HIS A 303 -26.83 3.19 -12.23
CA HIS A 303 -27.66 3.93 -13.20
C HIS A 303 -28.06 5.32 -12.72
N ASN A 304 -28.48 5.47 -11.46
CA ASN A 304 -29.14 6.69 -11.01
C ASN A 304 -28.20 7.69 -10.36
N ILE A 305 -27.02 7.26 -9.89
CA ILE A 305 -26.03 8.14 -9.26
C ILE A 305 -24.84 8.36 -10.19
N ILE A 306 -24.08 7.28 -10.45
CA ILE A 306 -22.76 7.41 -11.06
C ILE A 306 -22.74 7.20 -12.56
N LYS A 307 -23.74 6.55 -13.19
CA LYS A 307 -23.80 6.24 -14.64
C LYS A 307 -22.58 5.44 -15.13
N GLY A 308 -22.36 4.28 -14.52
CA GLY A 308 -21.31 3.33 -14.93
C GLY A 308 -21.79 1.88 -15.04
N GLU A 309 -20.93 1.00 -15.53
CA GLU A 309 -21.19 -0.45 -15.64
C GLU A 309 -20.74 -1.19 -14.37
N SER A 310 -19.66 -0.72 -13.73
CA SER A 310 -19.14 -1.31 -12.49
C SER A 310 -18.54 -0.25 -11.58
N ALA A 311 -18.48 -0.54 -10.27
CA ALA A 311 -17.89 0.35 -9.28
C ALA A 311 -17.28 -0.39 -8.09
N LEU A 312 -16.23 0.21 -7.53
CA LEU A 312 -15.70 -0.12 -6.22
C LEU A 312 -15.83 1.10 -5.31
N ILE A 313 -16.37 0.90 -4.11
CA ILE A 313 -16.57 1.97 -3.13
C ILE A 313 -15.96 1.53 -1.80
N ALA A 314 -14.87 2.18 -1.41
CA ALA A 314 -14.15 1.89 -0.18
C ALA A 314 -14.43 2.95 0.90
N PRO A 315 -14.62 2.55 2.17
CA PRO A 315 -14.70 3.48 3.29
C PRO A 315 -13.32 4.05 3.60
N ILE A 316 -13.27 5.34 3.92
CA ILE A 316 -12.09 5.99 4.48
C ILE A 316 -12.20 5.90 5.99
N THR A 317 -11.43 5.01 6.60
CA THR A 317 -11.55 4.71 8.04
C THR A 317 -10.38 5.24 8.86
N ILE A 318 -10.66 5.73 10.06
CA ILE A 318 -9.66 6.06 11.08
C ILE A 318 -10.05 5.33 12.37
N LYS A 319 -9.17 4.45 12.87
CA LYS A 319 -9.40 3.65 14.09
C LYS A 319 -10.77 2.93 14.10
N GLY A 320 -11.18 2.39 12.95
CA GLY A 320 -12.44 1.65 12.78
C GLY A 320 -13.68 2.52 12.52
N ASN A 321 -13.59 3.86 12.59
CA ASN A 321 -14.70 4.75 12.27
C ASN A 321 -14.60 5.25 10.83
N VAL A 322 -15.74 5.33 10.13
CA VAL A 322 -15.82 5.82 8.74
C VAL A 322 -15.90 7.35 8.73
N PHE A 323 -14.99 7.99 8.01
CA PHE A 323 -14.88 9.44 7.86
C PHE A 323 -15.10 9.91 6.42
N GLY A 324 -15.36 9.00 5.50
CA GLY A 324 -15.55 9.33 4.09
C GLY A 324 -15.61 8.08 3.24
N ILE A 325 -15.67 8.28 1.93
CA ILE A 325 -15.65 7.23 0.92
C ILE A 325 -14.69 7.59 -0.21
N LEU A 326 -14.07 6.58 -0.78
CA LEU A 326 -13.33 6.62 -2.03
C LEU A 326 -14.07 5.72 -3.03
N ALA A 327 -14.63 6.32 -4.08
CA ALA A 327 -15.41 5.62 -5.10
C ALA A 327 -14.69 5.66 -6.45
N LEU A 328 -14.56 4.52 -7.10
CA LEU A 328 -14.04 4.36 -8.47
C LEU A 328 -15.08 3.70 -9.36
N VAL A 329 -15.15 4.13 -10.62
CA VAL A 329 -16.19 3.74 -11.57
C VAL A 329 -15.58 3.38 -12.92
N TRP A 330 -16.08 2.29 -13.50
CA TRP A 330 -15.82 1.85 -14.86
C TRP A 330 -17.09 2.10 -15.67
N ALA A 331 -17.03 3.03 -16.62
CA ALA A 331 -18.21 3.52 -17.34
C ALA A 331 -18.45 2.82 -18.67
N LYS A 332 -17.40 2.31 -19.32
CA LYS A 332 -17.51 1.75 -20.67
C LYS A 332 -17.69 0.24 -20.69
N GLU A 333 -16.96 -0.45 -19.84
CA GLU A 333 -16.90 -1.92 -19.82
C GLU A 333 -17.08 -2.40 -18.39
N ALA A 334 -17.87 -3.47 -18.23
CA ALA A 334 -18.05 -4.09 -16.94
C ALA A 334 -16.74 -4.75 -16.49
N ALA A 335 -16.26 -4.35 -15.32
CA ALA A 335 -15.06 -4.89 -14.70
C ALA A 335 -15.41 -6.02 -13.74
N ARG A 336 -14.56 -7.06 -13.71
CA ARG A 336 -14.55 -8.05 -12.62
C ARG A 336 -13.41 -7.74 -11.68
N PHE A 337 -13.70 -7.73 -10.39
CA PHE A 337 -12.72 -7.32 -9.39
C PHE A 337 -12.15 -8.53 -8.66
N SER A 338 -10.84 -8.68 -8.71
CA SER A 338 -10.10 -9.66 -7.93
C SER A 338 -9.96 -9.22 -6.47
N ASN A 339 -9.59 -10.14 -5.59
CA ASN A 339 -9.26 -9.80 -4.20
C ASN A 339 -8.10 -8.79 -4.12
N TYR A 340 -7.18 -8.83 -5.08
CA TYR A 340 -6.07 -7.88 -5.15
C TYR A 340 -6.58 -6.45 -5.39
N ASP A 341 -7.54 -6.27 -6.30
CA ASP A 341 -8.12 -4.95 -6.61
C ASP A 341 -8.82 -4.33 -5.39
N VAL A 342 -9.56 -5.16 -4.65
CA VAL A 342 -10.25 -4.77 -3.43
C VAL A 342 -9.25 -4.39 -2.32
N GLN A 343 -8.22 -5.21 -2.10
CA GLN A 343 -7.16 -4.92 -1.13
C GLN A 343 -6.38 -3.66 -1.49
N LEU A 344 -6.12 -3.44 -2.79
CA LEU A 344 -5.44 -2.27 -3.29
C LEU A 344 -6.24 -1.00 -2.99
N LEU A 345 -7.53 -0.97 -3.34
CA LEU A 345 -8.38 0.17 -3.04
C LEU A 345 -8.52 0.41 -1.52
N GLY A 346 -8.65 -0.66 -0.73
CA GLY A 346 -8.71 -0.58 0.72
C GLY A 346 -7.45 0.03 1.34
N GLY A 347 -6.28 -0.41 0.88
CA GLY A 347 -5.00 0.16 1.30
C GLY A 347 -4.89 1.64 0.96
N ILE A 348 -5.25 2.02 -0.27
CA ILE A 348 -5.27 3.42 -0.71
C ILE A 348 -6.22 4.25 0.17
N SER A 349 -7.45 3.77 0.39
CA SER A 349 -8.44 4.44 1.23
C SER A 349 -7.96 4.64 2.67
N SER A 350 -7.26 3.64 3.22
CA SER A 350 -6.65 3.75 4.55
C SER A 350 -5.56 4.83 4.60
N GLN A 351 -4.76 5.01 3.55
CA GLN A 351 -3.75 6.08 3.51
C GLN A 351 -4.41 7.48 3.50
N VAL A 352 -5.55 7.64 2.80
CA VAL A 352 -6.34 8.88 2.87
C VAL A 352 -6.84 9.13 4.30
N GLY A 353 -7.28 8.09 4.99
CA GLY A 353 -7.71 8.17 6.40
C GLY A 353 -6.59 8.67 7.32
N ILE A 354 -5.37 8.13 7.18
CA ILE A 354 -4.21 8.56 7.95
C ILE A 354 -3.88 10.05 7.67
N ALA A 355 -3.91 10.47 6.41
CA ALA A 355 -3.68 11.86 6.04
C ALA A 355 -4.74 12.81 6.64
N LEU A 356 -6.01 12.39 6.63
CA LEU A 356 -7.11 13.14 7.22
C LEU A 356 -6.96 13.25 8.75
N GLU A 357 -6.56 12.17 9.43
CA GLU A 357 -6.30 12.20 10.88
C GLU A 357 -5.17 13.18 11.22
N LYS A 358 -4.08 13.14 10.45
CA LYS A 358 -2.93 14.04 10.62
C LYS A 358 -3.33 15.52 10.49
N ASP A 359 -4.09 15.86 9.46
CA ASP A 359 -4.57 17.22 9.21
C ASP A 359 -5.48 17.72 10.36
N ARG A 360 -6.44 16.89 10.78
CA ARG A 360 -7.34 17.20 11.90
C ARG A 360 -6.58 17.38 13.23
N LEU A 361 -5.65 16.49 13.53
CA LEU A 361 -4.82 16.58 14.74
C LEU A 361 -3.94 17.83 14.73
N ALA A 362 -3.36 18.19 13.58
CA ALA A 362 -2.57 19.41 13.45
C ALA A 362 -3.42 20.66 13.72
N ALA A 363 -4.62 20.73 13.15
CA ALA A 363 -5.56 21.83 13.39
C ALA A 363 -5.98 21.92 14.87
N GLU A 364 -6.22 20.78 15.52
CA GLU A 364 -6.60 20.72 16.93
C GLU A 364 -5.46 21.14 17.86
N VAL A 365 -4.22 20.71 17.59
CA VAL A 365 -3.04 21.17 18.33
C VAL A 365 -2.91 22.69 18.27
N VAL A 366 -3.12 23.29 17.10
CA VAL A 366 -3.07 24.74 16.95
C VAL A 366 -4.21 25.42 17.71
N ARG A 367 -5.43 24.86 17.68
CA ARG A 367 -6.58 25.38 18.45
C ARG A 367 -6.31 25.33 19.96
N LEU A 368 -5.87 24.19 20.48
CA LEU A 368 -5.57 24.01 21.90
C LEU A 368 -4.42 24.92 22.36
N LYS A 369 -3.38 25.08 21.54
CA LYS A 369 -2.31 26.05 21.82
C LYS A 369 -2.86 27.47 21.93
N ARG A 370 -3.81 27.88 21.07
CA ARG A 370 -4.46 29.20 21.21
C ARG A 370 -5.22 29.34 22.52
N GLU A 371 -6.07 28.37 22.86
CA GLU A 371 -6.86 28.40 24.09
C GLU A 371 -5.96 28.46 25.33
N LEU A 372 -4.85 27.72 25.33
CA LEU A 372 -3.87 27.76 26.41
C LEU A 372 -3.16 29.12 26.52
N ASN A 373 -2.86 29.77 25.39
CA ASN A 373 -2.26 31.10 25.38
C ASN A 373 -3.21 32.17 25.90
N ASP A 374 -4.48 32.09 25.52
CA ASP A 374 -5.50 32.99 26.02
C ASP A 374 -5.56 32.95 27.55
N VAL A 375 -5.27 31.81 28.18
CA VAL A 375 -5.28 31.68 29.65
C VAL A 375 -3.97 32.13 30.30
N ARG A 376 -2.82 32.07 29.62
CA ARG A 376 -1.50 32.18 30.25
C ARG A 376 -0.69 33.46 29.94
N SER A 377 -1.01 34.26 28.92
CA SER A 377 -0.22 35.47 28.59
C SER A 377 -0.78 36.75 29.23
N ASN A 378 0.09 37.57 29.83
CA ASN A 378 -0.22 38.94 30.25
C ASN A 378 -0.33 39.91 29.04
N GLU A 379 0.24 39.53 27.90
CA GLU A 379 0.16 40.23 26.60
C GLU A 379 -0.83 39.46 25.70
N ARG A 380 -2.13 39.73 25.86
CA ARG A 380 -3.20 39.06 25.09
C ARG A 380 -3.36 39.70 23.71
N ILE A 381 -3.35 38.87 22.66
CA ILE A 381 -3.80 39.29 21.32
C ILE A 381 -5.33 39.21 21.28
N ILE A 382 -6.00 40.35 21.14
CA ILE A 382 -7.47 40.43 21.09
C ILE A 382 -7.91 40.68 19.65
N GLY A 383 -8.71 39.78 19.09
CA GLY A 383 -9.35 39.97 17.78
C GLY A 383 -9.71 38.65 17.09
N SER A 384 -10.76 38.68 16.27
CA SER A 384 -11.31 37.50 15.60
C SER A 384 -11.21 37.54 14.06
N ALA A 385 -10.53 38.56 13.52
CA ALA A 385 -10.40 38.72 12.07
C ALA A 385 -9.69 37.50 11.42
N PRO A 386 -10.17 36.96 10.28
CA PRO A 386 -9.58 35.78 9.65
C PRO A 386 -8.09 35.90 9.31
N LYS A 387 -7.61 37.12 8.99
CA LYS A 387 -6.18 37.38 8.73
C LYS A 387 -5.34 37.28 10.00
N LEU A 388 -5.83 37.83 11.13
CA LEU A 388 -5.18 37.73 12.43
C LEU A 388 -5.13 36.28 12.91
N ARG A 389 -6.24 35.54 12.74
CA ARG A 389 -6.30 34.10 13.03
C ARG A 389 -5.19 33.37 12.26
N ARG A 390 -5.10 33.52 10.94
CA ARG A 390 -4.04 32.91 10.14
C ARG A 390 -2.62 33.26 10.63
N ALA A 391 -2.36 34.51 10.99
CA ALA A 391 -1.07 34.92 11.55
C ALA A 391 -0.74 34.21 12.88
N ILE A 392 -1.71 34.06 13.78
CA ILE A 392 -1.57 33.31 15.04
C ILE A 392 -1.34 31.82 14.76
N GLU A 393 -2.06 31.23 13.80
CA GLU A 393 -1.90 29.83 13.37
C GLU A 393 -0.46 29.56 12.93
N MET A 394 0.07 30.43 12.06
CA MET A 394 1.43 30.34 11.55
C MET A 394 2.48 30.58 12.64
N ALA A 395 2.25 31.53 13.55
CA ALA A 395 3.13 31.77 14.69
C ALA A 395 3.24 30.52 15.59
N LEU A 396 2.13 29.86 15.88
CA LEU A 396 2.09 28.65 16.70
C LEU A 396 2.69 27.43 16.01
N SER A 397 2.55 27.32 14.68
CA SER A 397 3.15 26.21 13.92
C SER A 397 4.68 26.29 13.87
N VAL A 398 5.26 27.50 13.85
CA VAL A 398 6.72 27.69 13.86
C VAL A 398 7.33 27.77 15.27
N ALA A 399 6.51 27.91 16.32
CA ALA A 399 6.99 28.14 17.68
C ALA A 399 7.94 27.04 18.20
N ASP A 400 7.66 25.77 17.91
CA ASP A 400 8.48 24.63 18.35
C ASP A 400 9.78 24.40 17.54
N SER A 401 9.99 25.16 16.46
CA SER A 401 11.20 25.09 15.63
C SER A 401 12.30 26.04 16.10
N SER A 402 13.54 25.77 15.72
CA SER A 402 14.69 26.70 15.90
C SER A 402 14.86 27.68 14.74
N THR A 403 14.00 27.62 13.72
CA THR A 403 14.10 28.44 12.51
C THR A 403 13.92 29.93 12.81
N THR A 404 14.66 30.76 12.06
CA THR A 404 14.54 32.22 12.05
C THR A 404 13.19 32.64 11.46
N VAL A 405 12.49 33.56 12.12
CA VAL A 405 11.16 34.01 11.69
C VAL A 405 11.21 35.48 11.31
N LEU A 406 10.62 35.85 10.17
CA LEU A 406 10.41 37.24 9.76
C LEU A 406 8.92 37.59 9.85
N ILE A 407 8.59 38.64 10.60
CA ILE A 407 7.25 39.16 10.79
C ILE A 407 7.11 40.45 9.98
N GLN A 408 6.25 40.45 8.96
CA GLN A 408 5.98 41.62 8.14
C GLN A 408 4.65 42.25 8.49
N GLY A 409 4.62 43.58 8.55
CA GLY A 409 3.39 44.33 8.76
C GLY A 409 3.65 45.80 9.03
N GLU A 410 2.64 46.64 8.80
CA GLU A 410 2.72 48.09 9.03
C GLU A 410 3.16 48.43 10.47
N SER A 411 3.70 49.63 10.67
CA SER A 411 4.09 50.07 12.01
C SER A 411 2.87 50.13 12.94
N GLY A 412 3.05 49.75 14.21
CA GLY A 412 1.96 49.73 15.21
C GLY A 412 0.97 48.56 15.12
N THR A 413 1.16 47.58 14.23
CA THR A 413 0.24 46.42 14.06
C THR A 413 0.43 45.29 15.08
N GLY A 414 1.25 45.49 16.11
CA GLY A 414 1.46 44.49 17.17
C GLY A 414 2.38 43.32 16.81
N LYS A 415 3.36 43.53 15.92
CA LYS A 415 4.37 42.52 15.53
C LYS A 415 5.11 41.93 16.75
N GLU A 416 5.36 42.75 17.76
CA GLU A 416 5.95 42.33 19.03
C GLU A 416 5.09 41.28 19.77
N LEU A 417 3.75 41.41 19.74
CA LEU A 417 2.85 40.43 20.35
C LEU A 417 2.96 39.07 19.66
N ILE A 418 3.13 39.06 18.33
CA ILE A 418 3.35 37.82 17.56
C ILE A 418 4.71 37.21 17.91
N ALA A 419 5.77 38.02 18.05
CA ALA A 419 7.08 37.54 18.50
C ALA A 419 7.04 36.96 19.91
N SER A 420 6.36 37.64 20.85
CA SER A 420 6.10 37.14 22.21
C SER A 420 5.34 35.81 22.18
N LEU A 421 4.32 35.69 21.33
CA LEU A 421 3.54 34.44 21.16
C LEU A 421 4.43 33.28 20.69
N ILE A 422 5.29 33.50 19.71
CA ILE A 422 6.23 32.49 19.21
C ILE A 422 7.17 32.04 20.33
N GLN A 423 7.78 32.98 21.06
CA GLN A 423 8.71 32.66 22.14
C GLN A 423 8.02 31.89 23.27
N PHE A 424 6.83 32.32 23.67
CA PHE A 424 6.07 31.70 24.75
C PHE A 424 5.69 30.24 24.45
N ASN A 425 5.46 29.92 23.17
CA ASN A 425 5.11 28.57 22.72
C ASN A 425 6.31 27.77 22.21
N SER A 426 7.52 28.25 22.45
CA SER A 426 8.74 27.59 21.97
C SER A 426 9.37 26.68 23.03
N ARG A 427 10.27 25.81 22.58
CA ARG A 427 11.18 25.04 23.46
C ARG A 427 12.11 25.93 24.30
N ARG A 428 12.21 27.23 23.98
CA ARG A 428 13.05 28.23 24.66
C ARG A 428 12.24 29.13 25.60
N VAL A 429 11.00 28.80 25.95
CA VAL A 429 10.14 29.63 26.82
C VAL A 429 10.78 30.01 28.17
N SER A 430 11.60 29.12 28.74
CA SER A 430 12.31 29.35 30.02
C SER A 430 13.70 29.99 29.85
N LYS A 431 14.06 30.36 28.62
CA LYS A 431 15.35 30.95 28.25
C LYS A 431 15.20 32.46 28.00
N PRO A 432 16.31 33.23 27.97
CA PRO A 432 16.25 34.68 27.75
C PRO A 432 15.46 35.05 26.48
N PHE A 433 14.58 36.03 26.59
CA PHE A 433 13.94 36.67 25.46
C PHE A 433 14.38 38.13 25.40
N VAL A 434 15.38 38.40 24.57
CA VAL A 434 16.00 39.72 24.45
C VAL A 434 15.33 40.45 23.29
N LYS A 435 14.77 41.63 23.56
CA LYS A 435 14.13 42.48 22.55
C LYS A 435 15.02 43.69 22.27
N ILE A 436 15.20 44.02 20.99
CA ILE A 436 15.89 45.23 20.56
C ILE A 436 15.13 45.87 19.41
N ASN A 437 14.89 47.17 19.49
CA ASN A 437 14.36 47.96 18.38
C ASN A 437 15.54 48.60 17.65
N CYS A 438 15.77 48.19 16.40
CA CYS A 438 16.89 48.66 15.60
C CYS A 438 16.74 50.12 15.15
N GLY A 439 15.51 50.63 15.00
CA GLY A 439 15.23 52.03 14.65
C GLY A 439 15.41 53.01 15.82
N ALA A 440 15.32 52.53 17.06
CA ALA A 440 15.46 53.36 18.27
C ALA A 440 16.92 53.62 18.68
N ILE A 441 17.89 52.95 18.07
CA ILE A 441 19.31 53.03 18.42
C ILE A 441 20.08 53.74 17.30
N PRO A 442 20.93 54.74 17.61
CA PRO A 442 21.79 55.36 16.60
C PRO A 442 22.61 54.31 15.83
N ALA A 443 22.67 54.44 14.50
CA ALA A 443 23.35 53.49 13.62
C ALA A 443 24.81 53.19 14.00
N SER A 444 25.50 54.16 14.61
CA SER A 444 26.88 54.03 15.09
C SER A 444 27.02 53.17 16.36
N LEU A 445 25.95 53.00 17.14
CA LEU A 445 25.94 52.23 18.39
C LEU A 445 25.27 50.85 18.25
N LEU A 446 24.46 50.66 17.21
CA LEU A 446 23.70 49.43 17.01
C LEU A 446 24.59 48.18 16.94
N GLU A 447 25.71 48.26 16.24
CA GLU A 447 26.66 47.14 16.14
C GLU A 447 27.25 46.79 17.52
N SER A 448 27.57 47.81 18.32
CA SER A 448 28.10 47.61 19.67
C SER A 448 27.06 47.08 20.65
N GLU A 449 25.78 47.45 20.51
CA GLU A 449 24.69 46.88 21.31
C GLU A 449 24.42 45.42 20.94
N LEU A 450 24.42 45.07 19.65
CA LEU A 450 24.16 43.70 19.18
C LEU A 450 25.31 42.74 19.52
N PHE A 451 26.56 43.14 19.27
CA PHE A 451 27.73 42.25 19.33
C PHE A 451 28.68 42.59 20.49
N GLY A 452 28.42 43.62 21.27
CA GLY A 452 29.30 44.04 22.37
C GLY A 452 30.57 44.72 21.87
N HIS A 453 31.39 45.19 22.80
CA HIS A 453 32.67 45.82 22.49
C HIS A 453 33.73 45.51 23.55
N GLU A 454 34.99 45.49 23.09
CA GLU A 454 36.16 45.48 23.97
C GLU A 454 36.49 46.89 24.47
N ARG A 455 37.21 46.96 25.60
CA ARG A 455 37.68 48.24 26.13
C ARG A 455 38.62 48.91 25.10
N GLY A 456 38.33 50.16 24.76
CA GLY A 456 39.10 50.95 23.80
C GLY A 456 38.69 50.77 22.34
N ALA A 457 37.59 50.07 22.04
CA ALA A 457 37.09 49.90 20.67
C ALA A 457 36.69 51.22 19.98
N PHE A 458 36.30 52.24 20.75
CA PHE A 458 36.01 53.61 20.29
C PHE A 458 36.29 54.60 21.44
N THR A 459 36.25 55.91 21.17
CA THR A 459 36.63 56.98 22.12
C THR A 459 35.92 56.90 23.48
N ASP A 460 34.66 56.46 23.51
CA ASP A 460 33.86 56.31 24.73
C ASP A 460 33.81 54.87 25.31
N ALA A 461 34.53 53.91 24.71
CA ALA A 461 34.56 52.51 25.15
C ALA A 461 35.46 52.30 26.40
N ARG A 462 35.06 52.88 27.54
CA ARG A 462 35.86 52.88 28.78
C ARG A 462 35.95 51.51 29.45
N ALA A 463 35.01 50.61 29.18
CA ALA A 463 34.96 49.24 29.70
C ALA A 463 34.50 48.26 28.62
N ARG A 464 34.72 46.96 28.82
CA ARG A 464 34.14 45.91 27.97
C ARG A 464 32.64 45.79 28.25
N ARG A 465 31.83 45.54 27.21
CA ARG A 465 30.38 45.30 27.32
C ARG A 465 29.96 44.10 26.49
N MET A 466 29.11 43.24 27.07
CA MET A 466 28.48 42.11 26.36
C MET A 466 27.39 42.63 25.42
N GLY A 467 27.27 42.01 24.24
CA GLY A 467 26.23 42.31 23.27
C GLY A 467 24.93 41.52 23.48
N LYS A 468 23.87 41.91 22.78
CA LYS A 468 22.56 41.23 22.82
C LYS A 468 22.62 39.77 22.35
N PHE A 469 23.50 39.42 21.42
CA PHE A 469 23.70 38.02 21.03
C PHE A 469 24.34 37.16 22.12
N GLU A 470 25.18 37.75 22.96
CA GLU A 470 25.73 37.10 24.15
C GLU A 470 24.66 36.98 25.25
N GLU A 471 23.90 38.05 25.50
CA GLU A 471 22.80 38.06 26.47
C GLU A 471 21.71 37.03 26.13
N ALA A 472 21.43 36.84 24.83
CA ALA A 472 20.37 35.96 24.35
C ALA A 472 20.81 34.50 24.18
N ASN A 473 22.04 34.12 24.53
CA ASN A 473 22.57 32.78 24.28
C ASN A 473 21.66 31.67 24.86
N ALA A 474 21.45 30.60 24.09
CA ALA A 474 20.46 29.53 24.30
C ALA A 474 18.97 29.99 24.32
N GLY A 475 18.71 31.28 24.11
CA GLY A 475 17.41 31.93 24.12
C GLY A 475 16.99 32.47 22.76
N THR A 476 16.24 33.55 22.76
CA THR A 476 15.67 34.16 21.55
C THR A 476 15.96 35.66 21.53
N LEU A 477 16.42 36.16 20.39
CA LEU A 477 16.64 37.58 20.12
C LEU A 477 15.56 38.08 19.14
N PHE A 478 14.78 39.07 19.57
CA PHE A 478 13.81 39.76 18.75
C PHE A 478 14.38 41.08 18.22
N LEU A 479 14.52 41.17 16.91
CA LEU A 479 14.99 42.34 16.16
C LEU A 479 13.78 43.08 15.57
N ASP A 480 13.30 44.12 16.23
CA ASP A 480 12.23 44.96 15.67
C ASP A 480 12.81 46.04 14.74
N GLU A 481 12.05 46.36 13.69
CA GLU A 481 12.46 47.28 12.63
C GLU A 481 13.82 46.94 12.00
N ILE A 482 14.04 45.67 11.68
CA ILE A 482 15.31 45.17 11.11
C ILE A 482 15.72 45.91 9.81
N GLY A 483 14.75 46.48 9.09
CA GLY A 483 14.98 47.31 7.90
C GLY A 483 15.69 48.64 8.18
N GLU A 484 15.80 49.07 9.43
CA GLU A 484 16.53 50.29 9.86
C GLU A 484 17.98 50.00 10.26
N MET A 485 18.44 48.74 10.18
CA MET A 485 19.83 48.39 10.50
C MET A 485 20.82 49.00 9.51
N SER A 486 21.98 49.45 10.00
CA SER A 486 23.11 49.85 9.15
C SER A 486 23.67 48.67 8.35
N LEU A 487 24.23 48.93 7.16
CA LEU A 487 24.83 47.89 6.31
C LEU A 487 25.92 47.08 7.04
N ALA A 488 26.73 47.74 7.86
CA ALA A 488 27.76 47.08 8.66
C ALA A 488 27.15 46.07 9.65
N ALA A 489 26.11 46.48 10.40
CA ALA A 489 25.42 45.60 11.32
C ALA A 489 24.70 44.44 10.61
N GLN A 490 24.17 44.65 9.40
CA GLN A 490 23.56 43.60 8.59
C GLN A 490 24.58 42.54 8.17
N VAL A 491 25.79 42.93 7.76
CA VAL A 491 26.87 41.99 7.42
C VAL A 491 27.27 41.14 8.62
N SER A 492 27.43 41.77 9.79
CA SER A 492 27.73 41.06 11.03
C SER A 492 26.59 40.12 11.44
N LEU A 493 25.33 40.54 11.31
CA LEU A 493 24.16 39.70 11.57
C LEU A 493 24.12 38.46 10.68
N LEU A 494 24.40 38.60 9.38
CA LEU A 494 24.43 37.47 8.44
C LEU A 494 25.45 36.41 8.84
N ARG A 495 26.63 36.83 9.33
CA ARG A 495 27.65 35.90 9.83
C ARG A 495 27.15 35.11 11.04
N VAL A 496 26.46 35.77 11.97
CA VAL A 496 25.89 35.08 13.14
C VAL A 496 24.78 34.10 12.74
N LEU A 497 23.92 34.50 11.80
CA LEU A 497 22.86 33.62 11.30
C LEU A 497 23.39 32.41 10.54
N GLN A 498 24.55 32.55 9.87
CA GLN A 498 25.16 31.50 9.08
C GLN A 498 25.97 30.52 9.95
N ASP A 499 26.87 31.04 10.79
CA ASP A 499 27.87 30.22 11.49
C ASP A 499 27.58 30.07 12.99
N GLY A 500 26.67 30.88 13.55
CA GLY A 500 26.43 30.93 15.00
C GLY A 500 27.57 31.59 15.78
N GLU A 501 28.41 32.38 15.10
CA GLU A 501 29.63 32.95 15.67
C GLU A 501 29.75 34.44 15.36
N PHE A 502 30.35 35.21 16.28
CA PHE A 502 30.69 36.62 16.08
C PHE A 502 31.90 37.06 16.89
N THR A 503 32.42 38.25 16.59
CA THR A 503 33.48 38.91 17.36
C THR A 503 32.95 40.23 17.93
N ARG A 504 33.37 40.59 19.15
CA ARG A 504 33.03 41.93 19.69
C ARG A 504 33.68 43.02 18.87
N VAL A 505 33.07 44.21 18.86
CA VAL A 505 33.67 45.38 18.20
C VAL A 505 35.02 45.70 18.85
N GLY A 506 36.07 45.79 18.03
CA GLY A 506 37.45 46.03 18.48
C GLY A 506 38.15 44.80 19.09
N GLY A 507 37.52 43.62 19.06
CA GLY A 507 38.09 42.36 19.54
C GLY A 507 38.35 41.35 18.41
N ASN A 508 39.23 40.38 18.67
CA ASN A 508 39.54 39.28 17.76
C ASN A 508 39.07 37.91 18.29
N GLU A 509 38.46 37.88 19.47
CA GLU A 509 37.93 36.65 20.08
C GLU A 509 36.63 36.26 19.38
N VAL A 510 36.60 35.04 18.82
CA VAL A 510 35.39 34.46 18.22
C VAL A 510 34.53 33.84 19.32
N ILE A 511 33.27 34.25 19.36
CA ILE A 511 32.28 33.88 20.35
C ILE A 511 31.18 33.08 19.66
N LYS A 512 30.93 31.85 20.14
CA LYS A 512 29.82 31.03 19.67
C LYS A 512 28.56 31.34 20.47
N THR A 513 27.42 31.43 19.80
CA THR A 513 26.12 31.65 20.42
C THR A 513 25.05 30.78 19.77
N ASP A 514 24.18 30.18 20.59
CA ASP A 514 22.99 29.47 20.12
C ASP A 514 21.77 30.37 20.31
N VAL A 515 21.49 31.25 19.37
CA VAL A 515 20.37 32.22 19.45
C VAL A 515 19.36 31.95 18.35
N ARG A 516 18.09 31.83 18.73
CA ARG A 516 17.00 31.90 17.76
C ARG A 516 16.70 33.36 17.46
N VAL A 517 16.66 33.74 16.18
CA VAL A 517 16.32 35.11 15.78
C VAL A 517 14.86 35.20 15.32
N ILE A 518 14.14 36.19 15.83
CA ILE A 518 12.85 36.63 15.30
C ILE A 518 13.05 38.07 14.85
N ALA A 519 12.72 38.40 13.62
CA ALA A 519 12.87 39.74 13.07
C ALA A 519 11.49 40.31 12.68
N ALA A 520 11.33 41.62 12.75
CA ALA A 520 10.14 42.33 12.31
C ALA A 520 10.49 43.53 11.43
N THR A 521 9.67 43.79 10.41
CA THR A 521 9.83 44.91 9.47
C THR A 521 8.48 45.42 8.98
N ASN A 522 8.43 46.71 8.63
CA ASN A 522 7.35 47.36 7.89
C ASN A 522 7.68 47.59 6.40
N LYS A 523 8.92 47.26 5.99
CA LYS A 523 9.43 47.34 4.62
C LYS A 523 9.48 45.98 3.96
#